data_AF-A0A2R6BVV3-F1
#
_entry.id   AF-A0A2R6BVV3-F1
#
_cell.length_a   1.000
_cell.length_b   1.000
_cell.length_c   1.000
_cell.angle_alpha   90.00
_cell.angle_beta   90.00
_cell.angle_gamma   90.00
#
_symmetry.space_group_name_H-M   'P 1'
#
loop_
_entity.id
_entity.type
_entity.pdbx_description
1 polymer ?
#
loop_
_entity_poly.entity_id
_entity_poly.type
_entity_poly.pdbx_seq_one_letter_code
_entity_poly.pdbx_strand_id
1 'polypeptide(L)'
;MHRFEVAKKIGLEFVLAMCVDYFFKGIEVKTWNRVFDCELKEALRIVEQNAEQVGKGDFLLKSKSFSIKFELSGDKVTQYRKFSKLVELFKQNFGEPRFATSTKSKKDEIVLIPPPITKIDVIQSAQQGKLFPPKSTRHVFPVRLLLAQIPIKLLANKKLDQESADDAVSAYFRSLDLVLVKGKSMLEGRRYDEENLLFFI
;
A
#
# COMPACT_ATOMS: atom_id res chain seq x y z
N MET A 1 5.06 7.29 -0.33
CA MET A 1 4.87 8.58 0.37
C MET A 1 5.96 8.88 1.37
N HIS A 2 6.17 8.13 2.46
CA HIS A 2 7.16 8.50 3.49
C HIS A 2 8.56 8.86 2.97
N ARG A 3 9.15 8.09 2.05
CA ARG A 3 10.48 8.42 1.46
C ARG A 3 10.50 9.76 0.74
N PHE A 4 9.46 10.06 -0.05
CA PHE A 4 9.32 11.33 -0.74
C PHE A 4 9.14 12.50 0.26
N GLU A 5 8.28 12.33 1.26
CA GLU A 5 8.08 13.33 2.31
C GLU A 5 9.35 13.60 3.11
N VAL A 6 10.11 12.56 3.45
CA VAL A 6 11.41 12.70 4.13
C VAL A 6 12.41 13.42 3.23
N ALA A 7 12.54 13.03 1.96
CA ALA A 7 13.43 13.68 1.00
C ALA A 7 13.15 15.20 0.90
N LYS A 8 11.86 15.57 0.81
CA LYS A 8 11.44 16.97 0.82
C LYS A 8 11.81 17.69 2.11
N LYS A 9 11.56 17.06 3.27
CA LYS A 9 11.85 17.64 4.60
C LYS A 9 13.35 17.87 4.84
N ILE A 10 14.20 16.98 4.35
CA ILE A 10 15.67 17.14 4.48
C ILE A 10 16.28 17.98 3.36
N GLY A 11 15.45 18.54 2.47
CA GLY A 11 15.88 19.48 1.42
C GLY A 11 16.68 18.84 0.28
N LEU A 12 16.39 17.58 -0.08
CA LEU A 12 16.95 16.99 -1.29
C LEU A 12 16.42 17.73 -2.52
N GLU A 13 17.31 17.95 -3.49
CA GLU A 13 16.96 18.56 -4.78
C GLU A 13 16.20 17.55 -5.64
N PHE A 14 16.68 16.30 -5.67
CA PHE A 14 16.13 15.22 -6.47
C PHE A 14 15.60 14.07 -5.59
N VAL A 15 14.62 13.35 -6.13
CA VAL A 15 14.15 12.08 -5.55
C VAL A 15 14.32 10.99 -6.59
N LEU A 16 15.08 9.95 -6.24
CA LEU A 16 15.21 8.77 -7.08
C LEU A 16 13.83 8.10 -7.26
N ALA A 17 13.38 7.99 -8.50
CA ALA A 17 12.13 7.35 -8.87
C ALA A 17 12.35 6.36 -10.02
N MET A 18 11.56 5.28 -10.01
CA MET A 18 11.45 4.40 -11.16
C MET A 18 10.17 4.79 -11.90
N CYS A 19 10.34 5.42 -13.07
CA CYS A 19 9.22 5.71 -13.96
C CYS A 19 8.69 4.41 -14.53
N VAL A 20 7.36 4.25 -14.51
CA VAL A 20 6.68 3.06 -15.00
C VAL A 20 5.55 3.46 -15.92
N ASP A 21 5.30 2.67 -16.96
CA ASP A 21 4.00 2.68 -17.60
C ASP A 21 2.99 2.09 -16.61
N TYR A 22 2.25 2.97 -15.94
CA TYR A 22 1.31 2.57 -14.91
C TYR A 22 0.23 1.63 -15.41
N PHE A 23 -0.14 1.69 -16.70
CA PHE A 23 -1.15 0.82 -17.30
C PHE A 23 -0.60 -0.51 -17.79
N PHE A 24 0.72 -0.73 -17.74
CA PHE A 24 1.33 -2.02 -18.02
C PHE A 24 0.61 -3.15 -17.26
N LYS A 25 0.22 -4.20 -18.00
CA LYS A 25 -0.65 -5.28 -17.50
C LYS A 25 -0.05 -6.01 -16.29
N GLY A 26 1.28 -6.11 -16.21
CA GLY A 26 1.96 -6.74 -15.08
C GLY A 26 1.98 -5.90 -13.79
N ILE A 27 1.53 -4.64 -13.81
CA ILE A 27 1.34 -3.84 -12.60
C ILE A 27 -0.10 -4.01 -12.13
N GLU A 28 -0.28 -4.45 -10.90
CA GLU A 28 -1.61 -4.66 -10.30
C GLU A 28 -1.83 -3.68 -9.15
N VAL A 29 -3.07 -3.21 -8.98
CA VAL A 29 -3.51 -2.45 -7.80
C VAL A 29 -4.39 -3.34 -6.96
N LYS A 30 -3.93 -3.62 -5.75
CA LYS A 30 -4.64 -4.39 -4.73
C LYS A 30 -4.95 -3.51 -3.53
N THR A 31 -5.58 -4.10 -2.53
CA THR A 31 -5.87 -3.45 -1.25
C THR A 31 -5.15 -4.19 -0.13
N TRP A 32 -5.14 -3.58 1.05
CA TRP A 32 -4.67 -4.22 2.28
C TRP A 32 -5.88 -4.64 3.12
N ASN A 33 -5.90 -5.89 3.60
CA ASN A 33 -6.88 -6.31 4.58
C ASN A 33 -6.36 -5.97 5.97
N ARG A 34 -7.26 -5.62 6.89
CA ARG A 34 -6.92 -5.34 8.29
C ARG A 34 -7.37 -6.53 9.11
N VAL A 35 -6.42 -7.15 9.80
CA VAL A 35 -6.66 -8.31 10.66
C VAL A 35 -6.53 -7.85 12.10
N PHE A 36 -7.56 -8.14 12.89
CA PHE A 36 -7.60 -7.91 14.33
C PHE A 36 -7.83 -9.24 15.04
N ASP A 37 -7.18 -9.41 16.18
CA ASP A 37 -7.40 -10.55 17.07
C ASP A 37 -8.49 -10.12 18.07
N CYS A 38 -9.76 -10.39 17.75
CA CYS A 38 -10.91 -9.94 18.54
C CYS A 38 -12.14 -10.83 18.39
N GLU A 39 -13.08 -10.71 19.32
CA GLU A 39 -14.33 -11.46 19.26
C GLU A 39 -15.27 -10.93 18.17
N LEU A 40 -15.90 -11.86 17.44
CA LEU A 40 -16.83 -11.53 16.36
C LEU A 40 -17.98 -10.62 16.82
N LYS A 41 -18.49 -10.83 18.03
CA LYS A 41 -19.62 -10.07 18.57
C LYS A 41 -19.27 -8.59 18.74
N GLU A 42 -18.10 -8.28 19.30
CA GLU A 42 -17.63 -6.91 19.48
C GLU A 42 -17.29 -6.26 18.13
N ALA A 43 -16.66 -7.01 17.23
CA ALA A 43 -16.39 -6.53 15.88
C ALA A 43 -17.68 -6.19 15.09
N LEU A 44 -18.70 -7.06 15.18
CA LEU A 44 -20.01 -6.82 14.57
C LEU A 44 -20.69 -5.59 15.14
N ARG A 45 -20.68 -5.43 16.46
CA ARG A 45 -21.25 -4.25 17.13
C ARG A 45 -20.65 -2.95 16.60
N ILE A 46 -19.31 -2.89 16.45
CA ILE A 46 -18.65 -1.69 15.90
C ILE A 46 -19.10 -1.44 14.45
N VAL A 47 -19.19 -2.48 13.62
CA VAL A 47 -19.67 -2.33 12.23
C VAL A 47 -21.13 -1.88 12.18
N GLU A 48 -22.03 -2.51 12.94
CA GLU A 48 -23.46 -2.18 12.97
C GLU A 48 -23.73 -0.73 13.41
N GLN A 49 -22.91 -0.19 14.31
CA GLN A 49 -23.05 1.18 14.79
C GLN A 49 -22.53 2.25 13.81
N ASN A 50 -21.69 1.87 12.85
CA ASN A 50 -20.94 2.82 12.01
C ASN A 50 -21.15 2.64 10.50
N ALA A 51 -21.65 1.49 10.07
CA ALA A 51 -22.03 1.24 8.69
C ALA A 51 -23.45 1.75 8.42
N GLU A 52 -23.70 2.21 7.19
CA GLU A 52 -25.04 2.63 6.78
C GLU A 52 -25.98 1.43 6.64
N GLN A 53 -25.48 0.30 6.15
CA GLN A 53 -26.23 -0.95 6.04
C GLN A 53 -25.32 -2.15 6.31
N VAL A 54 -25.86 -3.14 7.01
CA VAL A 54 -25.22 -4.44 7.25
C VAL A 54 -25.97 -5.52 6.46
N GLY A 55 -25.24 -6.44 5.86
CA GLY A 55 -25.74 -7.46 4.93
C GLY A 55 -25.72 -7.04 3.45
N LYS A 56 -25.42 -5.78 3.14
CA LYS A 56 -25.27 -5.23 1.77
C LYS A 56 -23.95 -4.47 1.63
N GLY A 57 -23.63 -4.03 0.41
CA GLY A 57 -22.42 -3.26 0.11
C GLY A 57 -21.21 -4.10 -0.28
N ASP A 58 -20.06 -3.45 -0.38
CA ASP A 58 -18.84 -4.03 -0.95
C ASP A 58 -17.70 -4.21 0.06
N PHE A 59 -17.84 -3.70 1.29
CA PHE A 59 -16.93 -4.01 2.37
C PHE A 59 -17.32 -5.33 3.02
N LEU A 60 -16.34 -6.06 3.54
CA LEU A 60 -16.57 -7.34 4.18
C LEU A 60 -15.91 -7.39 5.56
N LEU A 61 -16.67 -7.87 6.55
CA LEU A 61 -16.13 -8.37 7.81
C LEU A 61 -16.17 -9.90 7.75
N LYS A 62 -15.05 -10.55 8.04
CA LYS A 62 -14.91 -12.00 7.93
C LYS A 62 -14.18 -12.61 9.11
N SER A 63 -14.72 -13.70 9.65
CA SER A 63 -14.06 -14.62 10.58
C SER A 63 -13.90 -16.00 9.93
N LYS A 64 -13.43 -17.01 10.66
CA LYS A 64 -13.16 -18.36 10.12
C LYS A 64 -14.42 -19.01 9.51
N SER A 65 -15.58 -18.80 10.13
CA SER A 65 -16.86 -19.43 9.78
C SER A 65 -17.97 -18.43 9.50
N PHE A 66 -17.69 -17.13 9.56
CA PHE A 66 -18.68 -16.08 9.37
C PHE A 66 -18.18 -15.03 8.39
N SER A 67 -19.08 -14.47 7.59
CA SER A 67 -18.77 -13.43 6.63
C SER A 67 -20.00 -12.56 6.42
N ILE A 68 -19.86 -11.25 6.60
CA ILE A 68 -20.95 -10.30 6.37
C ILE A 68 -20.45 -9.10 5.59
N LYS A 69 -21.29 -8.65 4.66
CA LYS A 69 -21.06 -7.41 3.90
C LYS A 69 -21.55 -6.21 4.69
N PHE A 70 -20.93 -5.07 4.49
CA PHE A 70 -21.45 -3.80 4.97
C PHE A 70 -21.20 -2.69 3.96
N GLU A 71 -22.04 -1.67 4.01
CA GLU A 71 -21.99 -0.52 3.13
C GLU A 71 -21.45 0.68 3.90
N LEU A 72 -20.57 1.42 3.21
CA LEU A 72 -20.18 2.77 3.58
C LEU A 72 -20.68 3.73 2.51
N SER A 73 -21.35 4.83 2.86
CA SER A 73 -21.92 5.74 1.84
C SER A 73 -20.92 6.77 1.31
N GLY A 74 -21.16 7.24 0.09
CA GLY A 74 -20.37 8.29 -0.59
C GLY A 74 -19.60 7.77 -1.80
N ASP A 75 -18.80 8.64 -2.42
CA ASP A 75 -17.86 8.23 -3.46
C ASP A 75 -16.76 7.29 -2.89
N LYS A 76 -16.06 6.57 -3.77
CA LYS A 76 -15.06 5.56 -3.36
C LYS A 76 -14.01 6.10 -2.40
N VAL A 77 -13.55 7.35 -2.58
CA VAL A 77 -12.59 8.00 -1.67
C VAL A 77 -13.22 8.24 -0.29
N THR A 78 -14.46 8.73 -0.27
CA THR A 78 -15.24 8.97 0.95
C THR A 78 -15.52 7.68 1.71
N GLN A 79 -15.91 6.61 1.01
CA GLN A 79 -16.09 5.28 1.57
C GLN A 79 -14.81 4.79 2.25
N TYR A 80 -13.66 4.92 1.59
CA TYR A 80 -12.37 4.57 2.16
C TYR A 80 -11.96 5.42 3.36
N ARG A 81 -12.32 6.72 3.38
CA ARG A 81 -12.10 7.59 4.55
C ARG A 81 -12.94 7.16 5.74
N LYS A 82 -14.21 6.81 5.52
CA LYS A 82 -15.08 6.23 6.56
C LYS A 82 -14.54 4.89 7.06
N PHE A 83 -14.09 4.03 6.15
CA PHE A 83 -13.44 2.78 6.48
C PHE A 83 -12.18 2.99 7.33
N SER A 84 -11.37 4.00 7.01
CA SER A 84 -10.20 4.35 7.83
C SER A 84 -10.58 4.79 9.24
N LYS A 85 -11.70 5.50 9.42
CA LYS A 85 -12.22 5.86 10.76
C LYS A 85 -12.72 4.62 11.51
N LEU A 86 -13.43 3.73 10.81
CA LEU A 86 -13.86 2.44 11.37
C LEU A 86 -12.66 1.61 11.85
N VAL A 87 -11.59 1.54 11.05
CA VAL A 87 -10.34 0.86 11.43
C VAL A 87 -9.69 1.51 12.66
N GLU A 88 -9.76 2.84 12.79
CA GLU A 88 -9.27 3.53 13.98
C GLU A 88 -10.09 3.17 15.24
N LEU A 89 -11.40 3.01 15.12
CA LEU A 89 -12.24 2.52 16.22
C LEU A 89 -11.85 1.09 16.62
N PHE A 90 -11.67 0.19 15.64
CA PHE A 90 -11.15 -1.15 15.92
C PHE A 90 -9.79 -1.08 16.62
N LYS A 91 -8.90 -0.19 16.18
CA LYS A 91 -7.58 -0.02 16.78
C LYS A 91 -7.65 0.44 18.24
N GLN A 92 -8.55 1.36 18.56
CA GLN A 92 -8.75 1.82 19.94
C GLN A 92 -9.26 0.71 20.86
N ASN A 93 -10.03 -0.25 20.34
CA ASN A 93 -10.62 -1.33 21.13
C ASN A 93 -9.74 -2.59 21.18
N PHE A 94 -8.99 -2.89 20.12
CA PHE A 94 -8.31 -4.17 19.94
C PHE A 94 -6.80 -4.06 19.63
N GLY A 95 -6.24 -2.84 19.60
CA GLY A 95 -4.84 -2.60 19.27
C GLY A 95 -4.54 -2.54 17.77
N GLU A 96 -3.26 -2.47 17.40
CA GLU A 96 -2.84 -2.24 16.01
C GLU A 96 -3.26 -3.40 15.07
N PRO A 97 -3.83 -3.10 13.88
CA PRO A 97 -4.14 -4.13 12.91
C PRO A 97 -2.88 -4.74 12.32
N ARG A 98 -2.91 -6.06 12.10
CA ARG A 98 -2.00 -6.71 11.16
C ARG A 98 -2.51 -6.53 9.74
N PHE A 99 -1.63 -6.11 8.84
CA PHE A 99 -1.98 -5.97 7.43
C PHE A 99 -1.74 -7.28 6.68
N ALA A 100 -2.79 -7.80 6.04
CA ALA A 100 -2.73 -9.06 5.31
C ALA A 100 -3.13 -8.88 3.84
N THR A 101 -2.62 -9.77 2.99
CA THR A 101 -3.02 -9.89 1.58
C THR A 101 -4.07 -10.97 1.37
N SER A 102 -4.19 -11.90 2.32
CA SER A 102 -5.18 -12.98 2.30
C SER A 102 -6.51 -12.51 2.89
N THR A 103 -7.60 -13.07 2.39
CA THR A 103 -8.94 -12.96 2.99
C THR A 103 -9.25 -14.13 3.93
N LYS A 104 -8.28 -15.00 4.19
CA LYS A 104 -8.39 -16.08 5.17
C LYS A 104 -8.11 -15.54 6.56
N SER A 105 -8.93 -15.97 7.50
CA SER A 105 -8.82 -15.73 8.94
C SER A 105 -8.42 -17.03 9.64
N LYS A 106 -7.59 -16.92 10.68
CA LYS A 106 -7.36 -18.01 11.63
C LYS A 106 -8.48 -18.05 12.68
N LYS A 107 -8.34 -18.97 13.64
CA LYS A 107 -9.21 -19.01 14.82
C LYS A 107 -9.02 -17.68 15.57
N ASP A 108 -10.14 -17.05 15.95
CA ASP A 108 -10.20 -15.79 16.71
C ASP A 108 -9.66 -14.54 15.99
N GLU A 109 -9.53 -14.60 14.65
CA GLU A 109 -9.19 -13.44 13.82
C GLU A 109 -10.42 -12.88 13.08
N ILE A 110 -10.54 -11.56 13.10
CA ILE A 110 -11.47 -10.80 12.25
C ILE A 110 -10.69 -10.07 11.16
N VAL A 111 -11.15 -10.22 9.92
CA VAL A 111 -10.56 -9.58 8.75
C VAL A 111 -11.55 -8.58 8.18
N LEU A 112 -11.16 -7.30 8.17
CA LEU A 112 -11.85 -6.23 7.46
C LEU A 112 -11.25 -6.10 6.06
N ILE A 113 -12.09 -6.30 5.04
CA ILE A 113 -11.70 -6.36 3.63
C ILE A 113 -12.42 -5.23 2.90
N PRO A 114 -11.70 -4.21 2.42
CA PRO A 114 -12.29 -3.15 1.63
C PRO A 114 -12.45 -3.56 0.15
N PRO A 115 -13.38 -2.93 -0.60
CA PRO A 115 -13.56 -3.21 -2.02
C PRO A 115 -12.33 -2.81 -2.84
N PRO A 116 -12.06 -3.45 -3.99
CA PRO A 116 -10.86 -3.17 -4.78
C PRO A 116 -10.82 -1.71 -5.28
N ILE A 117 -9.60 -1.15 -5.35
CA ILE A 117 -9.31 0.14 -5.99
C ILE A 117 -8.64 -0.15 -7.34
N THR A 118 -9.17 0.42 -8.42
CA THR A 118 -8.61 0.29 -9.77
C THR A 118 -7.52 1.33 -10.04
N LYS A 119 -6.72 1.14 -11.09
CA LYS A 119 -5.75 2.13 -11.57
C LYS A 119 -6.42 3.47 -11.91
N ILE A 120 -7.60 3.41 -12.52
CA ILE A 120 -8.38 4.58 -12.93
C ILE A 120 -8.84 5.35 -11.69
N ASP A 121 -9.35 4.67 -10.66
CA ASP A 121 -9.73 5.31 -9.39
C ASP A 121 -8.56 6.08 -8.78
N VAL A 122 -7.34 5.49 -8.80
CA VAL A 122 -6.13 6.15 -8.28
C VAL A 122 -5.84 7.43 -9.04
N ILE A 123 -5.82 7.37 -10.38
CA ILE A 123 -5.52 8.55 -11.22
C ILE A 123 -6.57 9.63 -11.02
N GLN A 124 -7.85 9.29 -11.13
CA GLN A 124 -8.94 10.25 -11.00
C GLN A 124 -8.94 10.91 -9.60
N SER A 125 -8.72 10.13 -8.54
CA SER A 125 -8.64 10.65 -7.18
C SER A 125 -7.48 11.65 -7.00
N ALA A 126 -6.32 11.36 -7.62
CA ALA A 126 -5.15 12.23 -7.57
C ALA A 126 -5.35 13.52 -8.38
N GLN A 127 -5.90 13.42 -9.60
CA GLN A 127 -6.21 14.58 -10.45
C GLN A 127 -7.23 15.53 -9.79
N GLN A 128 -8.17 14.99 -9.02
CA GLN A 128 -9.16 15.77 -8.26
C GLN A 128 -8.62 16.30 -6.92
N GLY A 129 -7.38 16.00 -6.55
CA GLY A 129 -6.82 16.34 -5.23
C GLY A 129 -7.48 15.60 -4.05
N LYS A 130 -8.31 14.59 -4.33
CA LYS A 130 -9.06 13.82 -3.32
C LYS A 130 -8.33 12.51 -3.02
N LEU A 131 -7.30 12.57 -2.18
CA LEU A 131 -6.49 11.39 -1.89
C LEU A 131 -7.21 10.36 -1.00
N PHE A 132 -6.98 9.08 -1.33
CA PHE A 132 -7.30 7.94 -0.47
C PHE A 132 -6.47 7.96 0.83
N PRO A 133 -7.00 7.44 1.95
CA PRO A 133 -6.25 7.30 3.19
C PRO A 133 -5.00 6.42 3.05
N PRO A 134 -4.03 6.53 3.98
CA PRO A 134 -2.87 5.65 4.03
C PRO A 134 -3.26 4.17 3.97
N LYS A 135 -2.42 3.35 3.30
CA LYS A 135 -2.63 1.90 3.15
C LYS A 135 -3.95 1.51 2.47
N SER A 136 -4.55 2.38 1.66
CA SER A 136 -5.72 2.01 0.85
C SER A 136 -5.33 1.15 -0.35
N THR A 137 -4.26 1.52 -1.04
CA THR A 137 -3.73 0.82 -2.21
C THR A 137 -2.50 -0.02 -1.88
N ARG A 138 -2.30 -1.07 -2.67
CA ARG A 138 -1.14 -1.95 -2.67
C ARG A 138 -0.76 -2.26 -4.11
N HIS A 139 0.24 -1.57 -4.63
CA HIS A 139 0.78 -1.83 -5.95
C HIS A 139 1.69 -3.06 -5.93
N VAL A 140 1.43 -4.00 -6.84
CA VAL A 140 2.28 -5.16 -7.10
C VAL A 140 2.92 -4.95 -8.46
N PHE A 141 4.24 -4.95 -8.50
CA PHE A 141 5.02 -4.77 -9.72
C PHE A 141 5.53 -6.13 -10.22
N PRO A 142 5.82 -6.28 -11.52
CA PRO A 142 6.39 -7.52 -12.05
C PRO A 142 7.80 -7.78 -11.50
N VAL A 143 8.57 -6.70 -11.33
CA VAL A 143 9.88 -6.70 -10.70
C VAL A 143 9.93 -5.63 -9.61
N ARG A 144 10.53 -5.96 -8.48
CA ARG A 144 10.79 -4.97 -7.43
C ARG A 144 12.26 -4.68 -7.33
N LEU A 145 12.60 -3.41 -7.49
CA LEU A 145 13.94 -2.91 -7.22
C LEU A 145 14.17 -2.78 -5.72
N LEU A 146 15.22 -3.42 -5.21
CA LEU A 146 15.63 -3.42 -3.82
C LEU A 146 17.08 -2.93 -3.69
N LEU A 147 17.39 -2.33 -2.54
CA LEU A 147 18.74 -1.91 -2.16
C LEU A 147 19.46 -0.97 -3.15
N ALA A 148 18.73 -0.10 -3.84
CA ALA A 148 19.30 1.04 -4.55
C ALA A 148 19.86 2.08 -3.57
N GLN A 149 21.02 1.81 -2.98
CA GLN A 149 21.71 2.66 -2.00
C GLN A 149 22.34 3.87 -2.68
N ILE A 150 21.54 4.75 -3.27
CA ILE A 150 22.06 5.93 -3.94
C ILE A 150 22.62 6.94 -2.93
N PRO A 151 23.81 7.52 -3.15
CA PRO A 151 24.36 8.51 -2.23
C PRO A 151 23.44 9.73 -2.09
N ILE A 152 23.04 10.06 -0.85
CA ILE A 152 22.20 11.24 -0.57
C ILE A 152 22.85 12.53 -1.09
N LYS A 153 24.20 12.61 -1.05
CA LYS A 153 24.95 13.76 -1.58
C LYS A 153 24.69 14.00 -3.07
N LEU A 154 24.45 12.95 -3.85
CA LEU A 154 24.11 13.07 -5.26
C LEU A 154 22.72 13.69 -5.42
N LEU A 155 21.73 13.22 -4.65
CA LEU A 155 20.36 13.72 -4.66
C LEU A 155 20.22 15.14 -4.07
N ALA A 156 21.13 15.56 -3.20
CA ALA A 156 21.15 16.89 -2.60
C ALA A 156 21.91 17.94 -3.43
N ASN A 157 22.52 17.55 -4.56
CA ASN A 157 23.42 18.42 -5.30
C ASN A 157 22.65 19.42 -6.17
N LYS A 158 22.44 20.62 -5.64
CA LYS A 158 21.77 21.75 -6.31
C LYS A 158 22.50 22.32 -7.54
N LYS A 159 23.73 21.87 -7.81
CA LYS A 159 24.49 22.30 -8.99
C LYS A 159 24.19 21.45 -10.23
N LEU A 160 23.56 20.29 -10.06
CA LEU A 160 23.16 19.44 -11.17
C LEU A 160 21.81 19.92 -11.70
N ASP A 161 21.67 19.95 -13.01
CA ASP A 161 20.35 19.93 -13.65
C ASP A 161 19.81 18.50 -13.71
N GLN A 162 18.57 18.36 -14.20
CA GLN A 162 17.88 17.07 -14.28
C GLN A 162 18.65 16.06 -15.15
N GLU A 163 19.18 16.49 -16.29
CA GLU A 163 19.90 15.63 -17.24
C GLU A 163 21.21 15.11 -16.60
N SER A 164 22.01 16.01 -16.02
CA SER A 164 23.25 15.64 -15.33
C SER A 164 22.99 14.73 -14.12
N ALA A 165 21.87 14.92 -13.42
CA ALA A 165 21.47 14.06 -12.32
C ALA A 165 21.10 12.65 -12.81
N ASP A 166 20.31 12.55 -13.87
CA ASP A 166 19.90 11.27 -14.48
C ASP A 166 21.11 10.50 -15.04
N ASP A 167 22.07 11.20 -15.65
CA ASP A 167 23.33 10.63 -16.12
C ASP A 167 24.18 10.09 -14.97
N ALA A 168 24.32 10.86 -13.88
CA ALA A 168 25.08 10.44 -12.71
C ALA A 168 24.43 9.24 -12.00
N VAL A 169 23.09 9.22 -11.89
CA VAL A 169 22.34 8.08 -11.37
C VAL A 169 22.55 6.84 -12.27
N SER A 170 22.49 7.01 -13.58
CA SER A 170 22.69 5.93 -14.54
C SER A 170 24.11 5.36 -14.47
N ALA A 171 25.12 6.22 -14.39
CA ALA A 171 26.52 5.82 -14.20
C ALA A 171 26.71 5.05 -12.88
N TYR A 172 26.09 5.54 -11.79
CA TYR A 172 26.13 4.86 -10.50
C TYR A 172 25.56 3.44 -10.58
N PHE A 173 24.36 3.25 -11.14
CA PHE A 173 23.77 1.92 -11.24
C PHE A 173 24.51 0.99 -12.22
N ARG A 174 25.15 1.53 -13.27
CA ARG A 174 25.99 0.74 -14.18
C ARG A 174 27.28 0.25 -13.52
N SER A 175 27.74 0.90 -12.46
CA SER A 175 28.91 0.45 -11.69
C SER A 175 28.59 -0.64 -10.67
N LEU A 176 27.31 -0.98 -10.48
CA LEU A 176 26.87 -2.00 -9.53
C LEU A 176 26.54 -3.30 -10.27
N ASP A 177 26.72 -4.42 -9.59
CA ASP A 177 26.32 -5.73 -10.08
C ASP A 177 24.80 -5.89 -9.96
N LEU A 178 24.20 -6.48 -11.00
CA LEU A 178 22.77 -6.72 -11.07
C LEU A 178 22.45 -8.17 -10.70
N VAL A 179 21.72 -8.37 -9.60
CA VAL A 179 21.27 -9.70 -9.17
C VAL A 179 19.75 -9.81 -9.25
N LEU A 180 19.28 -10.72 -10.10
CA LEU A 180 17.87 -11.09 -10.19
C LEU A 180 17.61 -12.33 -9.32
N VAL A 181 16.74 -12.18 -8.34
CA VAL A 181 16.32 -13.26 -7.44
C VAL A 181 14.84 -13.55 -7.66
N LYS A 182 14.47 -14.83 -7.58
CA LYS A 182 13.06 -15.22 -7.58
C LYS A 182 12.34 -14.61 -6.39
N GLY A 183 11.22 -13.94 -6.65
CA GLY A 183 10.38 -13.31 -5.65
C GLY A 183 9.43 -14.29 -4.96
N LYS A 184 8.28 -13.79 -4.49
CA LYS A 184 7.33 -14.54 -3.65
C LYS A 184 8.00 -15.09 -2.37
N SER A 185 8.97 -14.35 -1.85
CA SER A 185 9.89 -14.75 -0.77
C SER A 185 9.83 -13.80 0.43
N MET A 186 10.43 -14.23 1.54
CA MET A 186 10.64 -13.43 2.75
C MET A 186 12.08 -12.90 2.74
N LEU A 187 12.25 -11.59 2.89
CA LEU A 187 13.56 -10.95 3.03
C LEU A 187 13.48 -9.93 4.17
N GLU A 188 14.43 -10.00 5.11
CA GLU A 188 14.49 -9.11 6.28
C GLU A 188 13.15 -8.98 7.03
N GLY A 189 12.46 -10.12 7.21
CA GLY A 189 11.14 -10.14 7.87
C GLY A 189 9.99 -9.53 7.05
N ARG A 190 10.22 -9.12 5.81
CA ARG A 190 9.21 -8.60 4.89
C ARG A 190 8.87 -9.59 3.80
N ARG A 191 7.58 -9.76 3.54
CA ARG A 191 7.07 -10.54 2.41
C ARG A 191 7.03 -9.69 1.15
N TYR A 192 7.60 -10.22 0.08
CA TYR A 192 7.50 -9.67 -1.26
C TYR A 192 6.61 -10.58 -2.12
N ASP A 193 5.58 -10.00 -2.74
CA ASP A 193 4.63 -10.75 -3.57
C ASP A 193 4.99 -10.68 -5.07
N GLU A 194 5.94 -9.81 -5.42
CA GLU A 194 6.45 -9.63 -6.77
C GLU A 194 7.12 -10.91 -7.26
N GLU A 195 7.10 -11.14 -8.58
CA GLU A 195 7.60 -12.39 -9.17
C GLU A 195 9.12 -12.46 -9.15
N ASN A 196 9.77 -11.32 -9.32
CA ASN A 196 11.21 -11.19 -9.28
C ASN A 196 11.62 -9.98 -8.44
N LEU A 197 12.76 -10.11 -7.79
CA LEU A 197 13.41 -9.07 -7.00
C LEU A 197 14.75 -8.75 -7.64
N LEU A 198 15.02 -7.47 -7.81
CA LEU A 198 16.21 -6.98 -8.48
C LEU A 198 17.05 -6.21 -7.47
N PHE A 199 18.30 -6.61 -7.32
CA PHE A 199 19.27 -5.98 -6.44
C PHE A 199 20.39 -5.36 -7.26
N PHE A 200 20.81 -4.17 -6.84
CA PHE A 200 22.09 -3.60 -7.22
C PHE A 200 23.03 -3.75 -6.02
N ILE A 201 24.14 -4.46 -6.21
CA ILE A 201 25.14 -4.73 -5.16
C ILE A 201 26.55 -4.35 -5.60
#